data_AF-W6QI82-F1
#
_entry.id   AF-W6QI82-F1
#
_cell.length_a   1.000
_cell.length_b   1.000
_cell.length_c   1.000
_cell.angle_alpha   90.00
_cell.angle_beta   90.00
_cell.angle_gamma   90.00
#
_symmetry.space_group_name_H-M   'P 1'
#
loop_
_entity.id
_entity.type
_entity.pdbx_description
1 polymer ?
#
loop_
_entity_poly.entity_id
_entity_poly.type
_entity_poly.pdbx_seq_one_letter_code
_entity_poly.pdbx_strand_id
1 'polypeptide(L)'
;MPEREPRLVLPKMLGETITTYCPDPDDLLLSSLYRTHEWIIMERLSEGPCPITPEDFNQGMGSVSTTGTYLCRCIDDPGFDLAFICIYKEIPLDGTEFNNLENRKKQATIESFVELDALKKFTETECTATPKLLGYQINSQGVNDVIPRGYIIHLIFEKVRGEPLEFEEEILSKITGFDMAIEIDPEYEWTDINFVIYDLVLLSSNYEKYVPTANDITTDKYEGWRW
;
A
#
# COMPACT_ATOMS: atom_id res chain seq x y z
N MET A 1 -28.65 -1.74 2.00
CA MET A 1 -28.25 -0.61 1.12
C MET A 1 -27.79 -1.23 -0.18
N PRO A 2 -28.06 -0.65 -1.37
CA PRO A 2 -27.50 -1.20 -2.59
C PRO A 2 -25.98 -1.11 -2.53
N GLU A 3 -25.30 -2.22 -2.79
CA GLU A 3 -23.84 -2.29 -2.94
C GLU A 3 -23.42 -1.22 -3.97
N ARG A 4 -22.60 -0.27 -3.54
CA ARG A 4 -21.99 0.69 -4.45
C ARG A 4 -20.89 -0.05 -5.19
N GLU A 5 -20.97 -0.13 -6.52
CA GLU A 5 -19.86 -0.63 -7.31
C GLU A 5 -18.55 0.09 -6.90
N PRO A 6 -17.45 -0.65 -6.69
CA PRO A 6 -16.18 -0.04 -6.31
C PRO A 6 -15.75 0.95 -7.40
N ARG A 7 -15.65 2.22 -7.03
CA ARG A 7 -15.18 3.26 -7.95
C ARG A 7 -13.69 3.06 -8.15
N LEU A 8 -13.30 2.70 -9.37
CA LEU A 8 -11.91 2.66 -9.79
C LEU A 8 -11.35 4.08 -9.75
N VAL A 9 -10.29 4.29 -8.96
CA VAL A 9 -9.66 5.61 -8.75
C VAL A 9 -8.34 5.72 -9.52
N LEU A 10 -7.85 4.60 -10.07
CA LEU A 10 -6.74 4.53 -11.02
C LEU A 10 -7.29 4.34 -12.45
N PRO A 11 -7.74 5.42 -13.13
CA PRO A 11 -8.32 5.27 -14.46
C PRO A 11 -7.27 4.88 -15.51
N LYS A 12 -7.59 3.85 -16.29
CA LYS A 12 -6.96 3.49 -17.59
C LYS A 12 -5.43 3.36 -17.57
N MET A 13 -4.89 2.62 -16.61
CA MET A 13 -3.45 2.34 -16.55
C MET A 13 -2.94 1.42 -17.68
N LEU A 14 -3.81 0.65 -18.34
CA LEU A 14 -3.37 -0.31 -19.37
C LEU A 14 -2.75 0.40 -20.58
N GLY A 15 -1.51 0.02 -20.91
CA GLY A 15 -0.72 0.62 -21.98
C GLY A 15 -0.01 1.92 -21.60
N GLU A 16 -0.21 2.44 -20.39
CA GLU A 16 0.55 3.58 -19.88
C GLU A 16 1.99 3.17 -19.57
N THR A 17 2.90 4.13 -19.77
CA THR A 17 4.32 3.96 -19.45
C THR A 17 4.64 4.69 -18.15
N ILE A 18 5.30 3.97 -17.24
CA ILE A 18 5.84 4.52 -15.98
C ILE A 18 7.36 4.53 -16.07
N THR A 19 7.98 5.64 -15.71
CA THR A 19 9.44 5.77 -15.68
C THR A 19 9.93 5.75 -14.23
N THR A 20 10.73 4.76 -13.87
CA THR A 20 11.49 4.77 -12.62
C THR A 20 12.84 5.44 -12.86
N TYR A 21 13.39 6.13 -11.86
CA TYR A 21 14.66 6.83 -11.98
C TYR A 21 15.70 6.26 -11.01
N CYS A 22 16.96 6.33 -11.43
CA CYS A 22 18.08 6.13 -10.52
C CYS A 22 18.11 7.24 -9.46
N PRO A 23 17.99 6.91 -8.15
CA PRO A 23 17.91 7.90 -7.10
C PRO A 23 19.23 8.66 -6.90
N ASP A 24 20.36 7.98 -7.09
CA ASP A 24 21.70 8.57 -7.05
C ASP A 24 22.58 7.93 -8.13
N PRO A 25 22.76 8.60 -9.29
CA PRO A 25 23.60 8.08 -10.38
C PRO A 25 25.10 8.01 -10.04
N ASP A 26 25.57 8.77 -9.04
CA ASP A 26 26.99 8.84 -8.67
C ASP A 26 27.36 7.74 -7.65
N ASP A 27 26.38 7.20 -6.92
CA ASP A 27 26.55 6.01 -6.09
C ASP A 27 26.56 4.74 -6.96
N LEU A 28 27.71 4.08 -7.06
CA LEU A 28 27.89 2.88 -7.88
C LEU A 28 27.02 1.69 -7.44
N LEU A 29 26.71 1.58 -6.15
CA LEU A 29 25.86 0.50 -5.64
C LEU A 29 24.40 0.80 -5.98
N LEU A 30 23.91 2.00 -5.65
CA LEU A 30 22.52 2.38 -5.92
C LEU A 30 22.23 2.46 -7.42
N SER A 31 23.14 2.99 -8.22
CA SER A 31 22.99 3.03 -9.68
C SER A 31 23.03 1.65 -10.34
N SER A 32 23.66 0.66 -9.70
CA SER A 32 23.62 -0.72 -10.17
C SER A 32 22.29 -1.41 -9.86
N LEU A 33 21.66 -1.09 -8.71
CA LEU A 33 20.43 -1.70 -8.21
C LEU A 33 19.17 -1.03 -8.78
N TYR A 34 19.13 0.30 -8.78
CA TYR A 34 17.98 1.09 -9.19
C TYR A 34 18.33 1.88 -10.46
N ARG A 35 18.11 1.26 -11.61
CA ARG A 35 18.36 1.92 -12.89
C ARG A 35 17.12 2.67 -13.37
N THR A 36 17.36 3.66 -14.22
CA THR A 36 16.28 4.30 -14.94
C THR A 36 15.72 3.32 -15.97
N HIS A 37 14.41 3.06 -15.88
CA HIS A 37 13.71 2.13 -16.75
C HIS A 37 12.31 2.66 -17.07
N GLU A 38 11.86 2.41 -18.31
CA GLU A 38 10.48 2.56 -18.71
C GLU A 38 9.73 1.23 -18.63
N TRP A 39 8.56 1.26 -18.00
CA TRP A 39 7.70 0.11 -17.75
C TRP A 39 6.36 0.34 -18.40
N ILE A 40 5.93 -0.56 -19.29
CA ILE A 40 4.58 -0.54 -19.85
C ILE A 40 3.67 -1.44 -19.03
N ILE A 41 2.52 -0.90 -18.63
CA ILE A 41 1.49 -1.65 -17.90
C ILE A 41 0.72 -2.54 -18.87
N MET A 42 0.70 -3.83 -18.61
CA MET A 42 0.15 -4.87 -19.49
C MET A 42 -1.22 -5.35 -19.05
N GLU A 43 -1.40 -5.58 -17.76
CA GLU A 43 -2.60 -6.20 -17.18
C GLU A 43 -2.86 -5.66 -15.78
N ARG A 44 -4.13 -5.45 -15.43
CA ARG A 44 -4.54 -5.14 -14.05
C ARG A 44 -4.82 -6.45 -13.32
N LEU A 45 -4.19 -6.62 -12.16
CA LEU A 45 -4.33 -7.81 -11.33
C LEU A 45 -5.34 -7.55 -10.20
N SER A 46 -5.23 -6.41 -9.53
CA SER A 46 -6.16 -5.97 -8.50
C SER A 46 -6.18 -4.43 -8.41
N GLU A 47 -7.28 -3.89 -7.89
CA GLU A 47 -7.40 -2.48 -7.53
C GLU A 47 -8.45 -2.35 -6.43
N GLY A 48 -8.06 -1.81 -5.28
CA GLY A 48 -8.92 -1.66 -4.12
C GLY A 48 -8.72 -0.30 -3.47
N PRO A 49 -9.79 0.46 -3.16
CA PRO A 49 -9.69 1.58 -2.24
C PRO A 49 -9.64 1.07 -0.80
N CYS A 50 -8.83 1.71 0.05
CA CYS A 50 -8.88 1.57 1.50
C CYS A 50 -9.50 2.86 2.08
N PRO A 51 -10.85 3.01 2.03
CA PRO A 51 -11.50 4.22 2.52
C PRO A 51 -11.39 4.31 4.04
N ILE A 52 -11.08 5.51 4.54
CA ILE A 52 -11.08 5.82 5.98
C ILE A 52 -12.03 6.99 6.19
N THR A 53 -12.81 6.94 7.27
CA THR A 53 -13.70 8.03 7.65
C THR A 53 -12.90 9.20 8.23
N PRO A 54 -13.43 10.44 8.20
CA PRO A 54 -12.78 11.56 8.88
C PRO A 54 -12.53 11.31 10.37
N GLU A 55 -13.43 10.59 11.05
CA GLU A 55 -13.28 10.23 12.46
C GLU A 55 -12.07 9.32 12.69
N ASP A 56 -11.87 8.32 11.84
CA ASP A 56 -10.77 7.34 11.96
C ASP A 56 -9.43 7.97 11.55
N PHE A 57 -9.45 8.83 10.52
CA PHE A 57 -8.28 9.61 10.12
C PHE A 57 -7.78 10.51 11.25
N ASN A 58 -8.70 11.20 11.95
CA ASN A 58 -8.35 12.03 13.11
C ASN A 58 -7.86 11.22 14.32
N GLN A 59 -8.16 9.92 14.37
CA GLN A 59 -7.64 9.00 15.38
C GLN A 59 -6.28 8.40 15.01
N GLY A 60 -5.75 8.74 13.84
CA GLY A 60 -4.43 8.30 13.41
C GLY A 60 -4.41 6.94 12.72
N MET A 61 -5.53 6.49 12.12
CA MET A 61 -5.59 5.25 11.33
C MET A 61 -4.79 5.28 10.00
N GLY A 62 -3.92 6.27 9.79
CA GLY A 62 -3.07 6.38 8.61
C GLY A 62 -3.68 7.19 7.47
N SER A 63 -3.00 7.18 6.33
CA SER A 63 -3.46 7.85 5.11
C SER A 63 -4.53 7.05 4.36
N VAL A 64 -5.37 7.75 3.62
CA VAL A 64 -6.39 7.14 2.76
C VAL A 64 -5.84 6.98 1.37
N SER A 65 -5.68 5.74 0.95
CA SER A 65 -5.15 5.43 -0.37
C SER A 65 -5.96 4.38 -1.10
N THR A 66 -5.76 4.33 -2.41
CA THR A 66 -6.08 3.16 -3.21
C THR A 66 -4.78 2.49 -3.60
N THR A 67 -4.81 1.17 -3.64
CA THR A 67 -3.71 0.34 -4.12
C THR A 67 -4.16 -0.37 -5.39
N GLY A 68 -3.39 -0.21 -6.46
CA GLY A 68 -3.55 -0.96 -7.69
C GLY A 68 -2.32 -1.79 -7.99
N THR A 69 -2.52 -3.07 -8.24
CA THR A 69 -1.45 -4.00 -8.61
C THR A 69 -1.62 -4.41 -10.06
N TYR A 70 -0.54 -4.27 -10.82
CA TYR A 70 -0.53 -4.54 -12.26
C TYR A 70 0.67 -5.39 -12.65
N LEU A 71 0.51 -6.12 -13.76
CA LEU A 71 1.63 -6.74 -14.46
C LEU A 71 2.21 -5.70 -15.42
N CYS A 72 3.52 -5.54 -15.41
CA CYS A 72 4.24 -4.65 -16.33
C CYS A 72 5.43 -5.35 -16.97
N ARG A 73 5.99 -4.72 -17.99
CA ARG A 73 7.19 -5.18 -18.70
C ARG A 73 8.15 -4.03 -18.92
N CYS A 74 9.44 -4.28 -18.76
CA CYS A 74 10.48 -3.32 -19.08
C CYS A 74 10.55 -3.12 -20.60
N ILE A 75 10.54 -1.86 -21.05
CA ILE A 75 10.68 -1.51 -22.46
C ILE A 75 12.15 -1.56 -22.89
N ASP A 76 13.05 -1.16 -21.99
CA ASP A 76 14.47 -0.91 -22.29
C ASP A 76 15.33 -2.18 -22.24
N ASP A 77 14.87 -3.22 -21.55
CA ASP A 77 15.59 -4.46 -21.37
C ASP A 77 14.68 -5.68 -21.59
N PRO A 78 14.74 -6.31 -22.78
CA PRO A 78 13.97 -7.51 -23.10
C PRO A 78 14.31 -8.72 -22.22
N GLY A 79 15.41 -8.67 -21.45
CA GLY A 79 15.77 -9.70 -20.48
C GLY A 79 14.91 -9.67 -19.21
N PHE A 80 14.25 -8.55 -18.91
CA PHE A 80 13.22 -8.44 -17.88
C PHE A 80 11.85 -8.75 -18.49
N ASP A 81 11.49 -10.03 -18.50
CA ASP A 81 10.30 -10.53 -19.20
C ASP A 81 8.99 -9.93 -18.62
N LEU A 82 8.83 -10.01 -17.29
CA LEU A 82 7.67 -9.50 -16.57
C LEU A 82 8.04 -9.08 -15.15
N ALA A 83 7.43 -7.99 -14.69
CA ALA A 83 7.52 -7.50 -13.32
C ALA A 83 6.12 -7.14 -12.80
N PHE A 84 6.02 -6.92 -11.49
CA PHE A 84 4.84 -6.38 -10.88
C PHE A 84 5.06 -4.91 -10.55
N ILE A 85 4.00 -4.11 -10.68
CA ILE A 85 3.95 -2.73 -10.22
C ILE A 85 2.78 -2.54 -9.26
N CYS A 86 3.09 -2.02 -8.07
CA CYS A 86 2.10 -1.52 -7.13
C CYS A 86 2.04 0.01 -7.21
N ILE A 87 0.82 0.53 -7.31
CA ILE A 87 0.55 1.96 -7.38
C ILE A 87 -0.27 2.33 -6.16
N TYR A 88 0.33 3.14 -5.28
CA TYR A 88 -0.37 3.77 -4.16
C TYR A 88 -0.76 5.17 -4.58
N LYS A 89 -2.04 5.52 -4.47
CA LYS A 89 -2.52 6.87 -4.75
C LYS A 89 -3.43 7.33 -3.63
N GLU A 90 -3.12 8.48 -3.07
CA GLU A 90 -3.95 9.08 -2.03
C GLU A 90 -5.34 9.45 -2.59
N ILE A 91 -6.39 9.13 -1.85
CA ILE A 91 -7.79 9.37 -2.24
C ILE A 91 -8.50 10.19 -1.16
N PRO A 92 -9.64 10.83 -1.46
CA PRO A 92 -10.38 11.59 -0.46
C PRO A 92 -10.89 10.71 0.68
N LEU A 93 -10.98 11.28 1.88
CA LEU A 93 -11.69 10.67 3.01
C LEU A 93 -13.13 10.31 2.60
N ASP A 94 -13.67 9.24 3.18
CA ASP A 94 -15.05 8.83 2.88
C ASP A 94 -16.05 9.97 3.14
N GLY A 95 -16.97 10.16 2.19
CA GLY A 95 -17.95 11.25 2.19
C GLY A 95 -17.41 12.64 1.81
N THR A 96 -16.11 12.78 1.50
CA THR A 96 -15.50 14.06 1.11
C THR A 96 -15.14 14.16 -0.37
N GLU A 97 -15.46 13.16 -1.18
CA GLU A 97 -15.03 13.03 -2.57
C GLU A 97 -15.56 14.16 -3.45
N PHE A 98 -16.75 14.68 -3.11
CA PHE A 98 -17.41 15.78 -3.82
C PHE A 98 -17.08 17.16 -3.23
N ASN A 99 -16.23 17.23 -2.21
CA ASN A 99 -15.75 18.51 -1.73
C ASN A 99 -14.93 19.23 -2.81
N ASN A 100 -14.90 20.57 -2.70
CA ASN A 100 -14.06 21.38 -3.59
C ASN A 100 -12.57 21.02 -3.43
N LEU A 101 -11.79 21.32 -4.48
CA LEU A 101 -10.37 20.98 -4.55
C LEU A 101 -9.56 21.52 -3.37
N GLU A 102 -9.83 22.74 -2.89
CA GLU A 102 -9.09 23.32 -1.77
C GLU A 102 -9.36 22.61 -0.44
N ASN A 103 -10.55 22.02 -0.26
CA ASN A 103 -10.83 21.18 0.90
C ASN A 103 -10.16 19.81 0.79
N ARG A 104 -10.18 19.17 -0.39
CA ARG A 104 -9.50 17.88 -0.62
C ARG A 104 -7.97 18.01 -0.52
N LYS A 105 -7.40 19.10 -1.01
CA LYS A 105 -5.98 19.44 -0.91
C LYS A 105 -5.45 19.53 0.53
N LYS A 106 -6.32 19.86 1.50
CA LYS A 106 -5.94 19.89 2.93
C LYS A 106 -5.79 18.49 3.52
N GLN A 107 -6.30 17.46 2.84
CA GLN A 107 -6.19 16.07 3.27
C GLN A 107 -4.85 15.45 2.85
N ALA A 108 -4.13 16.07 1.91
CA ALA A 108 -2.84 15.59 1.43
C ALA A 108 -1.85 15.39 2.60
N THR A 109 -1.41 14.15 2.74
CA THR A 109 -0.47 13.72 3.77
C THR A 109 0.97 13.75 3.28
N ILE A 110 1.91 13.84 4.22
CA ILE A 110 3.34 13.62 3.97
C ILE A 110 3.66 12.30 4.68
N GLU A 111 3.34 11.19 4.03
CA GLU A 111 3.51 9.87 4.61
C GLU A 111 4.91 9.31 4.34
N SER A 112 5.49 8.67 5.35
CA SER A 112 6.70 7.86 5.21
C SER A 112 6.29 6.49 4.67
N PHE A 113 6.87 6.07 3.56
CA PHE A 113 6.55 4.77 2.95
C PHE A 113 7.48 3.70 3.49
N VAL A 114 7.16 3.21 4.68
CA VAL A 114 7.93 2.18 5.37
C VAL A 114 8.12 0.94 4.52
N GLU A 115 7.13 0.57 3.69
CA GLU A 115 7.27 -0.54 2.74
C GLU A 115 8.42 -0.30 1.75
N LEU A 116 8.54 0.90 1.19
CA LEU A 116 9.63 1.24 0.29
C LEU A 116 10.99 1.15 1.00
N ASP A 117 11.09 1.68 2.22
CA ASP A 117 12.33 1.62 3.01
C ASP A 117 12.72 0.17 3.34
N ALA A 118 11.74 -0.68 3.68
CA ALA A 118 11.95 -2.10 3.90
C ALA A 118 12.41 -2.82 2.63
N LEU A 119 11.72 -2.61 1.50
CA LEU A 119 12.06 -3.20 0.21
C LEU A 119 13.45 -2.79 -0.28
N LYS A 120 13.83 -1.52 -0.06
CA LYS A 120 15.20 -1.05 -0.31
C LYS A 120 16.20 -1.83 0.51
N LYS A 121 15.97 -1.91 1.83
CA LYS A 121 16.87 -2.61 2.75
C LYS A 121 17.03 -4.07 2.35
N PHE A 122 15.95 -4.77 2.01
CA PHE A 122 16.01 -6.17 1.60
C PHE A 122 16.72 -6.36 0.27
N THR A 123 16.51 -5.46 -0.69
CA THR A 123 17.17 -5.52 -2.01
C THR A 123 18.67 -5.27 -1.89
N GLU A 124 19.07 -4.23 -1.16
CA GLU A 124 20.47 -3.85 -0.95
C GLU A 124 21.25 -4.86 -0.10
N THR A 125 20.56 -5.64 0.74
CA THR A 125 21.17 -6.73 1.53
C THR A 125 21.09 -8.09 0.84
N GLU A 126 20.61 -8.14 -0.41
CA GLU A 126 20.44 -9.38 -1.18
C GLU A 126 19.57 -10.44 -0.47
N CYS A 127 18.55 -10.00 0.26
CA CYS A 127 17.59 -10.90 0.89
C CYS A 127 16.91 -11.78 -0.17
N THR A 128 16.98 -13.10 0.01
CA THR A 128 16.41 -14.08 -0.93
C THR A 128 14.96 -14.45 -0.61
N ALA A 129 14.44 -13.99 0.53
CA ALA A 129 13.08 -14.27 0.99
C ALA A 129 12.04 -13.27 0.47
N THR A 130 12.47 -12.17 -0.17
CA THR A 130 11.62 -11.10 -0.67
C THR A 130 11.88 -10.85 -2.15
N PRO A 131 10.88 -10.44 -2.94
CA PRO A 131 11.11 -9.93 -4.28
C PRO A 131 12.10 -8.76 -4.28
N LYS A 132 12.95 -8.67 -5.30
CA LYS A 132 13.85 -7.51 -5.46
C LYS A 132 13.07 -6.29 -5.92
N LEU A 133 13.34 -5.14 -5.32
CA LEU A 133 12.90 -3.84 -5.82
C LEU A 133 13.70 -3.50 -7.08
N LEU A 134 13.02 -3.42 -8.22
CA LEU A 134 13.62 -3.11 -9.52
C LEU A 134 13.65 -1.61 -9.81
N GLY A 135 12.73 -0.86 -9.19
CA GLY A 135 12.65 0.58 -9.31
C GLY A 135 11.47 1.13 -8.53
N TYR A 136 11.49 2.44 -8.29
CA TYR A 136 10.39 3.12 -7.64
C TYR A 136 10.31 4.58 -8.11
N GLN A 137 9.15 5.20 -7.89
CA GLN A 137 8.96 6.62 -8.12
C GLN A 137 7.96 7.19 -7.10
N ILE A 138 8.34 8.29 -6.46
CA ILE A 138 7.46 9.05 -5.56
C ILE A 138 7.15 10.38 -6.24
N ASN A 139 5.86 10.65 -6.46
CA ASN A 139 5.39 11.87 -7.10
C ASN A 139 4.31 12.53 -6.26
N SER A 140 4.06 13.81 -6.53
CA SER A 140 2.87 14.51 -6.08
C SER A 140 1.79 14.49 -7.15
N GLN A 141 0.56 14.24 -6.75
CA GLN A 141 -0.63 14.39 -7.55
C GLN A 141 -0.79 15.84 -8.04
N GLY A 142 -1.27 15.98 -9.26
CA GLY A 142 -1.46 17.25 -9.94
C GLY A 142 -2.55 18.13 -9.30
N VAL A 143 -2.61 19.38 -9.72
CA VAL A 143 -3.54 20.38 -9.16
C VAL A 143 -5.03 20.04 -9.36
N ASN A 144 -5.34 19.16 -10.31
CA ASN A 144 -6.71 18.75 -10.67
C ASN A 144 -7.03 17.31 -10.26
N ASP A 145 -6.12 16.62 -9.58
CA ASP A 145 -6.32 15.24 -9.16
C ASP A 145 -7.30 15.10 -7.98
N VAL A 146 -7.57 13.85 -7.58
CA VAL A 146 -8.50 13.51 -6.49
C VAL A 146 -8.03 14.05 -5.14
N ILE A 147 -6.72 14.15 -4.91
CA ILE A 147 -6.14 14.87 -3.79
C ILE A 147 -5.02 15.75 -4.33
N PRO A 148 -5.28 17.04 -4.61
CA PRO A 148 -4.24 17.92 -5.13
C PRO A 148 -3.04 17.98 -4.19
N ARG A 149 -1.83 17.76 -4.72
CA ARG A 149 -0.57 17.64 -3.96
C ARG A 149 -0.46 16.43 -3.03
N GLY A 150 -1.46 15.53 -3.02
CA GLY A 150 -1.31 14.24 -2.36
C GLY A 150 -0.24 13.38 -3.03
N TYR A 151 0.08 12.22 -2.47
CA TYR A 151 1.10 11.37 -3.06
C TYR A 151 0.53 10.46 -4.17
N ILE A 152 1.41 10.06 -5.08
CA ILE A 152 1.26 8.87 -5.91
C ILE A 152 2.63 8.18 -6.01
N ILE A 153 2.66 6.89 -5.69
CA ILE A 153 3.89 6.09 -5.60
C ILE A 153 3.77 4.88 -6.48
N HIS A 154 4.85 4.61 -7.20
CA HIS A 154 5.01 3.43 -8.04
C HIS A 154 6.15 2.61 -7.46
N LEU A 155 5.87 1.35 -7.11
CA LEU A 155 6.87 0.37 -6.69
C LEU A 155 6.92 -0.74 -7.73
N ILE A 156 8.08 -1.02 -8.30
CA ILE A 156 8.29 -2.06 -9.29
C ILE A 156 9.19 -3.12 -8.66
N PHE A 157 8.74 -4.37 -8.62
CA PHE A 157 9.49 -5.46 -8.04
C PHE A 157 9.40 -6.73 -8.88
N GLU A 158 10.38 -7.61 -8.65
CA GLU A 158 10.55 -8.86 -9.36
C GLU A 158 9.28 -9.73 -9.30
N LYS A 159 8.87 -10.26 -10.45
CA LYS A 159 7.86 -11.31 -10.50
C LYS A 159 8.51 -12.64 -10.11
N VAL A 160 8.29 -13.07 -8.88
CA VAL A 160 8.76 -14.37 -8.38
C VAL A 160 7.92 -15.52 -8.93
N ARG A 161 8.53 -16.70 -9.04
CA ARG A 161 7.81 -17.94 -9.38
C ARG A 161 7.18 -18.51 -8.12
N GLY A 162 5.90 -18.83 -8.17
CA GLY A 162 5.19 -19.47 -7.06
C GLY A 162 3.69 -19.26 -7.18
N GLU A 163 2.97 -19.96 -6.32
CA GLU A 163 1.55 -19.74 -6.08
C GLU A 163 1.40 -19.09 -4.69
N PRO A 164 0.45 -18.15 -4.50
CA PRO A 164 0.09 -17.66 -3.18
C PRO A 164 -0.31 -18.81 -2.25
N LEU A 165 -0.07 -18.64 -0.95
CA LEU A 165 -0.42 -19.66 0.06
C LEU A 165 -1.92 -19.69 0.38
N GLU A 166 -2.66 -18.62 0.06
CA GLU A 166 -4.10 -18.50 0.32
C GLU A 166 -4.96 -18.79 -0.92
N PHE A 167 -6.09 -19.47 -0.69
CA PHE A 167 -6.92 -20.14 -1.70
C PHE A 167 -8.29 -19.46 -1.95
N GLU A 168 -8.49 -18.21 -1.54
CA GLU A 168 -9.75 -17.50 -1.86
C GLU A 168 -9.60 -16.67 -3.15
N GLU A 169 -10.44 -16.99 -4.14
CA GLU A 169 -10.40 -16.53 -5.54
C GLU A 169 -10.48 -15.00 -5.75
N GLU A 170 -10.60 -14.19 -4.69
CA GLU A 170 -10.67 -12.72 -4.77
C GLU A 170 -9.44 -11.98 -4.23
N ILE A 171 -8.51 -12.65 -3.56
CA ILE A 171 -7.27 -12.02 -3.07
C ILE A 171 -6.12 -12.47 -3.97
N LEU A 172 -6.11 -11.93 -5.18
CA LEU A 172 -4.95 -11.99 -6.08
C LEU A 172 -3.83 -11.05 -5.60
N SER A 173 -3.52 -11.04 -4.29
CA SER A 173 -2.27 -10.50 -3.76
C SER A 173 -1.14 -11.47 -4.15
N LYS A 174 -0.80 -11.46 -5.43
CA LYS A 174 0.27 -12.26 -6.03
C LYS A 174 1.63 -11.80 -5.48
N ILE A 175 1.94 -12.05 -4.20
CA ILE A 175 3.22 -11.75 -3.54
C ILE A 175 3.79 -10.42 -4.05
N THR A 176 3.01 -9.35 -3.88
CA THR A 176 3.30 -8.04 -4.46
C THR A 176 3.97 -7.07 -3.48
N GLY A 177 4.55 -7.60 -2.41
CA GLY A 177 5.12 -6.81 -1.33
C GLY A 177 4.63 -7.29 0.04
N PHE A 178 4.84 -6.45 1.04
CA PHE A 178 4.30 -6.64 2.39
C PHE A 178 2.97 -5.89 2.46
N ASP A 179 1.93 -6.52 3.00
CA ASP A 179 0.61 -5.89 3.18
C ASP A 179 0.62 -4.95 4.39
N MET A 180 1.46 -3.91 4.34
CA MET A 180 1.88 -3.02 5.43
C MET A 180 3.19 -3.44 6.12
N ALA A 181 4.10 -2.47 6.26
CA ALA A 181 5.30 -2.56 7.06
C ALA A 181 5.31 -1.41 8.07
N ILE A 182 5.75 -1.67 9.29
CA ILE A 182 5.93 -0.66 10.34
C ILE A 182 7.30 -0.80 10.97
N GLU A 183 7.97 0.33 11.19
CA GLU A 183 9.12 0.37 12.09
C GLU A 183 8.61 0.30 13.53
N ILE A 184 8.93 -0.79 14.22
CA ILE A 184 8.59 -0.93 15.64
C ILE A 184 9.68 -0.21 16.45
N ASP A 185 9.37 0.98 16.94
CA ASP A 185 10.16 1.61 17.98
C ASP A 185 10.07 0.76 19.26
N PRO A 186 11.18 0.20 19.78
CA PRO A 186 11.17 -0.65 20.96
C PRO A 186 10.72 0.07 22.23
N GLU A 187 10.72 1.40 22.25
CA GLU A 187 10.21 2.21 23.37
C GLU A 187 8.74 2.62 23.20
N TYR A 188 8.16 2.38 22.01
CA TYR A 188 6.77 2.73 21.73
C TYR A 188 5.83 1.60 22.13
N GLU A 189 5.01 1.86 23.16
CA GLU A 189 3.91 0.95 23.52
C GLU A 189 2.79 1.06 22.48
N TRP A 190 2.55 -0.05 21.78
CA TRP A 190 1.43 -0.16 20.84
C TRP A 190 0.10 0.07 21.57
N THR A 191 -0.76 0.87 20.95
CA THR A 191 -2.15 1.00 21.37
C THR A 191 -3.02 -0.03 20.64
N ASP A 192 -4.24 -0.27 21.12
CA ASP A 192 -5.19 -1.20 20.47
C ASP A 192 -5.40 -0.91 18.98
N ILE A 193 -5.30 0.37 18.57
CA ILE A 193 -5.42 0.76 17.16
C ILE A 193 -4.30 0.15 16.31
N ASN A 194 -3.09 -0.02 16.85
CA ASN A 194 -1.97 -0.59 16.12
C ASN A 194 -2.21 -2.08 15.84
N PHE A 195 -2.73 -2.82 16.81
CA PHE A 195 -3.05 -4.23 16.61
C PHE A 195 -4.14 -4.44 15.56
N VAL A 196 -5.13 -3.53 15.51
CA VAL A 196 -6.17 -3.53 14.48
C VAL A 196 -5.61 -3.15 13.11
N ILE A 197 -4.79 -2.09 13.02
CA ILE A 197 -4.19 -1.63 11.76
C ILE A 197 -3.32 -2.72 11.13
N TYR A 198 -2.60 -3.52 11.91
CA TYR A 198 -1.70 -4.56 11.40
C TYR A 198 -2.32 -5.96 11.38
N ASP A 199 -3.65 -6.07 11.47
CA ASP A 199 -4.39 -7.34 11.46
C ASP A 199 -3.84 -8.39 12.44
N LEU A 200 -3.25 -7.94 13.56
CA LEU A 200 -2.72 -8.81 14.60
C LEU A 200 -3.82 -9.31 15.57
N VAL A 201 -5.06 -8.88 15.34
CA VAL A 201 -6.27 -9.32 16.04
C VAL A 201 -7.36 -9.63 15.02
N LEU A 202 -8.12 -10.72 15.22
CA LEU A 202 -9.25 -11.04 14.34
C LEU A 202 -10.38 -10.02 14.55
N LEU A 203 -10.69 -9.27 13.49
CA LEU A 203 -11.80 -8.33 13.47
C LEU A 203 -13.13 -9.08 13.30
N SER A 204 -14.02 -8.97 14.29
CA SER A 204 -15.45 -9.24 14.09
C SER A 204 -16.09 -8.08 13.31
N SER A 205 -17.09 -8.39 12.50
CA SER A 205 -17.50 -7.67 11.28
C SER A 205 -18.15 -6.28 11.43
N ASN A 206 -17.71 -5.44 12.35
CA ASN A 206 -17.75 -3.98 12.26
C ASN A 206 -17.18 -3.44 13.56
N TYR A 207 -16.11 -2.64 13.50
CA TYR A 207 -16.04 -1.29 14.03
C TYR A 207 -17.21 -0.81 14.94
N GLU A 208 -17.49 -1.49 16.05
CA GLU A 208 -18.47 -1.04 17.06
C GLU A 208 -17.83 0.05 17.93
N LYS A 209 -17.47 1.16 17.29
CA LYS A 209 -17.10 2.46 17.90
C LYS A 209 -16.35 2.32 19.23
N TYR A 210 -15.20 1.65 19.16
CA TYR A 210 -14.07 1.90 20.06
C TYR A 210 -14.36 1.71 21.57
N VAL A 211 -15.33 0.84 21.89
CA VAL A 211 -15.70 0.21 23.19
C VAL A 211 -15.64 1.08 24.47
N PRO A 212 -16.79 1.47 25.08
CA PRO A 212 -16.88 1.85 26.49
C PRO A 212 -17.13 0.63 27.41
N THR A 213 -16.56 0.68 28.63
CA THR A 213 -16.32 -0.40 29.60
C THR A 213 -17.54 -1.28 29.94
N ALA A 214 -17.41 -2.61 29.79
CA ALA A 214 -18.40 -3.61 30.20
C ALA A 214 -17.83 -4.54 31.31
N ASN A 215 -18.62 -4.79 32.35
CA ASN A 215 -18.26 -5.49 33.60
C ASN A 215 -18.28 -7.04 33.48
N ASP A 216 -18.11 -7.56 32.27
CA ASP A 216 -18.47 -8.94 31.91
C ASP A 216 -17.28 -9.76 31.36
N ILE A 217 -16.05 -9.26 31.50
CA ILE A 217 -14.83 -10.07 31.32
C ILE A 217 -14.72 -11.05 32.49
N THR A 218 -15.32 -12.22 32.35
CA THR A 218 -15.17 -13.32 33.32
C THR A 218 -13.84 -14.03 33.09
N THR A 219 -12.97 -13.97 34.10
CA THR A 219 -11.72 -14.73 34.21
C THR A 219 -12.03 -16.22 34.36
N ASP A 220 -11.72 -17.03 33.34
CA ASP A 220 -11.67 -18.48 33.53
C ASP A 220 -10.26 -18.85 34.02
N LYS A 221 -10.20 -19.54 35.16
CA LYS A 221 -8.95 -19.72 35.93
C LYS A 221 -8.09 -20.88 35.47
N TYR A 222 -8.52 -21.66 34.48
CA TYR A 222 -7.79 -22.83 34.04
C TYR A 222 -7.94 -23.00 32.52
N GLU A 223 -6.78 -23.06 31.87
CA GLU A 223 -6.59 -23.42 30.46
C GLU A 223 -6.93 -22.33 29.43
N GLY A 224 -5.90 -21.49 29.19
CA GLY A 224 -5.36 -21.31 27.84
C GLY A 224 -6.22 -20.51 26.87
N TRP A 225 -5.87 -19.21 26.77
CA TRP A 225 -6.22 -18.25 25.72
C TRP A 225 -7.72 -18.04 25.46
N ARG A 226 -8.15 -16.78 25.56
CA ARG A 226 -9.43 -16.32 25.02
C ARG A 226 -9.23 -15.17 24.06
N TRP A 227 -9.85 -15.38 22.89
CA TRP A 227 -10.33 -14.41 21.91
C TRP A 227 -11.05 -13.23 22.56
#